data_AF-A2T6Y6-F1
#
_entry.id   AF-A2T6Y6-F1
#
_cell.length_a   1.000
_cell.length_b   1.000
_cell.length_c   1.000
_cell.angle_alpha   90.00
_cell.angle_beta   90.00
_cell.angle_gamma   90.00
#
_symmetry.space_group_name_H-M   'P 1'
#
loop_
_entity.id
_entity.type
_entity.pdbx_description
1 polymer ?
#
loop_
_entity_poly.entity_id
_entity_poly.type
_entity_poly.pdbx_seq_one_letter_code
_entity_poly.pdbx_strand_id
1 'polypeptide(L)'
;MSSPGTESAGKSLQYRVDHLLSAVENELQAGSEKGDPTERELRVGLEESELWLRFKELTNEMIVTKNGRRMFPVLKVNVSGLDPNAMYSFLLDFVAADNHRWKYVNGEWVPGGKPEPQAPSCVYIHPDSPNFGAHWMKAPVSFSKVKLTNKLNGGGQIMLNSLHKYEPRIHIVRVGGPQRMITSHCFPETQFIAVTAYQNEEITALKIKYNPFAKAFLDAKE
;
A
#
# COMPACT_ATOMS: atom_id res chain seq x y z
N MET A 1 7.34 -41.78 -22.21
CA MET A 1 8.14 -40.93 -21.29
C MET A 1 7.57 -39.53 -21.37
N SER A 2 6.82 -39.11 -20.36
CA SER A 2 6.18 -37.78 -20.33
C SER A 2 6.63 -37.11 -19.04
N SER A 3 7.40 -36.02 -19.18
CA SER A 3 7.98 -35.26 -18.07
C SER A 3 6.91 -34.62 -17.18
N PRO A 4 7.08 -34.57 -15.84
CA PRO A 4 6.23 -33.74 -14.99
C PRO A 4 6.83 -32.34 -14.86
N GLY A 5 6.18 -31.35 -15.47
CA GLY A 5 6.54 -29.93 -15.36
C GLY A 5 5.53 -29.14 -14.52
N THR A 6 6.05 -28.46 -13.50
CA THR A 6 5.66 -27.09 -13.11
C THR A 6 4.20 -26.78 -12.69
N GLU A 7 3.59 -27.54 -11.77
CA GLU A 7 2.35 -27.09 -11.07
C GLU A 7 2.48 -26.98 -9.52
N SER A 8 3.58 -27.47 -8.94
CA SER A 8 3.72 -27.59 -7.48
C SER A 8 4.18 -26.28 -6.79
N ALA A 9 4.99 -25.45 -7.45
CA ALA A 9 5.58 -24.26 -6.83
C ALA A 9 4.56 -23.15 -6.49
N GLY A 10 3.55 -22.95 -7.34
CA GLY A 10 2.54 -21.90 -7.17
C GLY A 10 1.58 -22.15 -6.00
N LYS A 11 1.16 -23.41 -5.79
CA LYS A 11 0.25 -23.80 -4.70
C LYS A 11 0.93 -23.74 -3.33
N SER A 12 2.21 -24.12 -3.27
CA SER A 12 3.04 -24.01 -2.06
C SER A 12 3.23 -22.55 -1.62
N LEU A 13 3.48 -21.65 -2.58
CA LEU A 13 3.64 -20.23 -2.28
C LEU A 13 2.31 -19.60 -1.83
N GLN A 14 1.20 -19.94 -2.49
CA GLN A 14 -0.15 -19.50 -2.11
C GLN A 14 -0.47 -19.88 -0.67
N TYR A 15 -0.26 -21.14 -0.27
CA TYR A 15 -0.49 -21.61 1.10
C TYR A 15 0.39 -20.89 2.15
N ARG A 16 1.64 -20.58 1.81
CA ARG A 16 2.52 -19.81 2.71
C ARG A 16 2.06 -18.36 2.85
N VAL A 17 1.58 -17.76 1.77
CA VAL A 17 1.00 -16.41 1.80
C VAL A 17 -0.30 -16.42 2.60
N ASP A 18 -1.20 -17.38 2.40
CA ASP A 18 -2.44 -17.48 3.18
C ASP A 18 -2.18 -17.75 4.67
N HIS A 19 -1.15 -18.54 5.01
CA HIS A 19 -0.72 -18.75 6.39
C HIS A 19 -0.03 -17.51 6.99
N LEU A 20 0.74 -16.75 6.19
CA LEU A 20 1.32 -15.48 6.63
C LEU A 20 0.24 -14.41 6.77
N LEU A 21 -0.72 -14.35 5.87
CA LEU A 21 -1.86 -13.43 5.88
C LEU A 21 -2.76 -13.75 7.06
N SER A 22 -3.15 -15.00 7.29
CA SER A 22 -3.94 -15.38 8.46
C SER A 22 -3.17 -15.18 9.76
N ALA A 23 -1.85 -15.42 9.80
CA ALA A 23 -1.04 -15.06 10.95
C ALA A 23 -0.99 -13.55 11.15
N VAL A 24 -0.79 -12.76 10.09
CA VAL A 24 -0.77 -11.29 10.14
C VAL A 24 -2.13 -10.75 10.55
N GLU A 25 -3.24 -11.25 9.99
CA GLU A 25 -4.61 -10.86 10.31
C GLU A 25 -4.97 -11.19 11.76
N ASN A 26 -4.73 -12.44 12.20
CA ASN A 26 -4.98 -12.84 13.58
C ASN A 26 -4.14 -12.03 14.58
N GLU A 27 -2.90 -11.67 14.23
CA GLU A 27 -1.98 -10.92 15.10
C GLU A 27 -2.24 -9.40 15.06
N LEU A 28 -2.67 -8.85 13.92
CA LEU A 28 -3.22 -7.49 13.81
C LEU A 28 -4.45 -7.34 14.73
N GLN A 29 -5.23 -8.42 14.91
CA GLN A 29 -6.30 -8.50 15.90
C GLN A 29 -5.82 -8.76 17.33
N ALA A 30 -4.65 -9.37 17.54
CA ALA A 30 -4.11 -9.73 18.85
C ALA A 30 -3.25 -8.63 19.52
N GLY A 31 -2.87 -7.57 18.80
CA GLY A 31 -2.35 -6.31 19.32
C GLY A 31 -1.38 -6.40 20.51
N SER A 32 -0.08 -6.68 20.25
CA SER A 32 0.96 -6.39 21.25
C SER A 32 1.37 -4.92 21.15
N GLU A 33 0.77 -4.06 21.97
CA GLU A 33 1.08 -2.62 22.05
C GLU A 33 2.50 -2.28 22.53
N LYS A 34 3.34 -3.27 22.83
CA LYS A 34 4.69 -3.04 23.34
C LYS A 34 5.70 -3.60 22.35
N GLY A 35 6.26 -2.70 21.54
CA GLY A 35 7.43 -2.98 20.71
C GLY A 35 8.62 -3.50 21.54
N ASP A 36 9.56 -4.17 20.89
CA ASP A 36 10.77 -4.67 21.51
C ASP A 36 11.56 -3.49 22.12
N PRO A 37 11.96 -3.55 23.41
CA PRO A 37 12.76 -2.50 24.04
C PRO A 37 14.10 -2.21 23.33
N THR A 38 14.59 -3.10 22.47
CA THR A 38 15.79 -2.89 21.64
C THR A 38 15.55 -2.03 20.40
N GLU A 39 14.30 -1.79 19.99
CA GLU A 39 13.93 -1.02 18.79
C GLU A 39 13.14 0.26 19.14
N ARG A 40 13.36 0.83 20.35
CA ARG A 40 12.74 2.09 20.80
C ARG A 40 13.05 3.29 19.89
N GLU A 41 14.04 3.16 19.02
CA GLU A 41 14.47 4.17 18.06
C GLU A 41 13.92 3.95 16.65
N LEU A 42 13.02 2.98 16.44
CA LEU A 42 12.40 2.75 15.13
C LEU A 42 11.69 4.01 14.64
N ARG A 43 12.16 4.54 13.50
CA ARG A 43 11.55 5.68 12.80
C ARG A 43 11.27 5.30 11.36
N VAL A 44 10.08 5.66 10.89
CA VAL A 44 9.65 5.50 9.50
C VAL A 44 9.21 6.86 8.99
N GLY A 45 9.91 7.38 7.98
CA GLY A 45 9.65 8.71 7.41
C GLY A 45 9.18 8.61 5.95
N LEU A 46 8.15 9.37 5.58
CA LEU A 46 7.66 9.42 4.21
C LEU A 46 8.64 10.17 3.29
N GLU A 47 8.97 9.57 2.15
CA GLU A 47 9.74 10.21 1.09
C GLU A 47 8.84 11.01 0.14
N GLU A 48 9.40 12.08 -0.45
CA GLU A 48 8.67 12.98 -1.36
C GLU A 48 7.38 13.57 -0.73
N SER A 49 7.39 13.84 0.57
CA SER A 49 6.21 14.32 1.33
C SER A 49 5.60 15.60 0.76
N GLU A 50 6.41 16.53 0.25
CA GLU A 50 5.91 17.74 -0.42
C GLU A 50 5.07 17.43 -1.66
N LEU A 51 5.43 16.41 -2.44
CA LEU A 51 4.64 15.99 -3.59
C LEU A 51 3.31 15.37 -3.13
N TRP A 52 3.35 14.54 -2.09
CA TRP A 52 2.14 13.99 -1.48
C TRP A 52 1.21 15.09 -0.96
N LEU A 53 1.74 16.12 -0.30
CA LEU A 53 0.95 17.26 0.18
C LEU A 53 0.25 18.01 -0.96
N ARG A 54 0.92 18.25 -2.10
CA ARG A 54 0.28 18.87 -3.27
C ARG A 54 -0.92 18.06 -3.78
N PHE A 55 -0.82 16.74 -3.76
CA PHE A 55 -1.95 15.87 -4.09
C PHE A 55 -3.01 15.87 -2.99
N LYS A 56 -2.61 15.92 -1.72
CA LYS A 56 -3.52 15.95 -0.56
C LYS A 56 -4.41 17.19 -0.58
N GLU A 57 -3.84 18.36 -0.85
CA GLU A 57 -4.53 19.66 -0.91
C GLU A 57 -5.72 19.64 -1.87
N LEU A 58 -5.62 18.87 -2.96
CA LEU A 58 -6.66 18.73 -3.98
C LEU A 58 -7.55 17.49 -3.81
N THR A 59 -7.46 16.81 -2.66
CA THR A 59 -8.05 15.48 -2.40
C THR A 59 -7.55 14.44 -3.41
N ASN A 60 -6.44 13.78 -3.07
CA ASN A 60 -5.76 12.86 -3.97
C ASN A 60 -6.70 11.74 -4.50
N GLU A 61 -6.46 11.33 -5.73
CA GLU A 61 -7.20 10.25 -6.39
C GLU A 61 -6.23 9.17 -6.90
N MET A 62 -6.62 7.90 -6.72
CA MET A 62 -5.88 6.76 -7.28
C MET A 62 -6.79 5.93 -8.17
N ILE A 63 -6.31 5.64 -9.37
CA ILE A 63 -7.04 4.82 -10.33
C ILE A 63 -7.01 3.35 -9.89
N VAL A 64 -8.17 2.71 -9.86
CA VAL A 64 -8.34 1.25 -9.76
C VAL A 64 -8.83 0.70 -11.09
N THR A 65 -8.26 -0.43 -11.54
CA THR A 65 -8.69 -1.09 -12.79
C THR A 65 -8.85 -2.59 -12.57
N LYS A 66 -9.55 -3.26 -13.50
CA LYS A 66 -9.70 -4.72 -13.47
C LYS A 66 -8.36 -5.46 -13.39
N ASN A 67 -7.32 -4.99 -14.08
CA ASN A 67 -6.01 -5.66 -14.14
C ASN A 67 -5.01 -5.14 -13.10
N GLY A 68 -5.44 -4.24 -12.22
CA GLY A 68 -4.60 -3.55 -11.27
C GLY A 68 -3.83 -2.38 -11.89
N ARG A 69 -3.77 -1.26 -11.16
CA ARG A 69 -3.02 -0.05 -11.54
C ARG A 69 -2.02 0.31 -10.46
N ARG A 70 -0.81 0.72 -10.85
CA ARG A 70 0.20 1.22 -9.90
C ARG A 70 -0.23 2.58 -9.35
N MET A 71 0.13 2.82 -8.10
CA MET A 71 -0.06 4.13 -7.46
C MET A 71 0.86 5.18 -8.08
N PHE A 72 0.39 6.43 -8.04
CA PHE A 72 1.23 7.60 -8.24
C PHE A 72 0.71 8.75 -7.35
N PRO A 73 1.53 9.43 -6.53
CA PRO A 73 2.96 9.15 -6.30
C PRO A 73 3.19 7.73 -5.76
N VAL A 74 4.43 7.26 -5.89
CA VAL A 74 4.82 5.95 -5.33
C VAL A 74 5.02 6.10 -3.83
N LEU A 75 4.43 5.21 -3.04
CA LEU A 75 4.67 5.17 -1.60
C LEU A 75 6.11 4.69 -1.35
N LYS A 76 6.93 5.56 -0.77
CA LYS A 76 8.32 5.29 -0.38
C LYS A 76 8.55 5.76 1.05
N VAL A 77 9.31 5.01 1.83
CA VAL A 77 9.66 5.39 3.20
C VAL A 77 11.13 5.16 3.50
N ASN A 78 11.72 6.03 4.30
CA ASN A 78 13.00 5.80 4.97
C ASN A 78 12.76 5.11 6.30
N VAL A 79 13.63 4.16 6.64
CA VAL A 79 13.56 3.41 7.88
C VAL A 79 14.88 3.51 8.62
N SER A 80 14.82 3.68 9.94
CA SER A 80 15.98 3.64 10.84
C SER A 80 15.59 3.01 12.18
N GLY A 81 16.57 2.52 12.94
CA GLY A 81 16.33 1.96 14.27
C GLY A 81 15.92 0.48 14.32
N LEU A 82 16.00 -0.25 13.19
CA LEU A 82 15.90 -1.72 13.17
C LEU A 82 17.22 -2.36 13.66
N ASP A 83 17.16 -3.57 14.22
CA ASP A 83 18.35 -4.39 14.44
C ASP A 83 18.94 -4.79 13.07
N PRO A 84 20.17 -4.37 12.73
CA PRO A 84 20.77 -4.66 11.43
C PRO A 84 20.86 -6.14 11.10
N ASN A 85 20.94 -7.02 12.10
CA ASN A 85 21.17 -8.46 11.97
C ASN A 85 19.88 -9.29 12.08
N ALA A 86 18.77 -8.69 12.50
CA ALA A 86 17.48 -9.37 12.54
C ALA A 86 16.79 -9.35 11.17
N MET A 87 15.94 -10.34 10.93
CA MET A 87 15.13 -10.45 9.71
C MET A 87 13.77 -9.76 9.90
N TYR A 88 13.32 -9.03 8.89
CA TYR A 88 12.04 -8.33 8.88
C TYR A 88 11.32 -8.53 7.56
N SER A 89 9.98 -8.52 7.63
CA SER A 89 9.10 -8.42 6.48
C SER A 89 8.39 -7.07 6.50
N PHE A 90 8.30 -6.43 5.34
CA PHE A 90 7.55 -5.19 5.15
C PHE A 90 6.27 -5.49 4.40
N LEU A 91 5.16 -5.03 4.93
CA LEU A 91 3.85 -5.24 4.36
C LEU A 91 3.11 -3.90 4.20
N LEU A 92 2.15 -3.86 3.30
CA LEU A 92 1.31 -2.70 3.01
C LEU A 92 -0.14 -3.15 2.93
N ASP A 93 -1.01 -2.52 3.72
CA ASP A 93 -2.45 -2.59 3.55
C ASP A 93 -3.05 -1.18 3.40
N PHE A 94 -4.37 -1.11 3.25
CA PHE A 94 -5.10 0.14 3.09
C PHE A 94 -6.30 0.10 4.02
N VAL A 95 -6.32 1.02 4.98
CA VAL A 95 -7.46 1.18 5.88
C VAL A 95 -8.41 2.23 5.31
N ALA A 96 -9.71 2.07 5.53
CA ALA A 96 -10.65 3.14 5.20
C ALA A 96 -10.36 4.36 6.10
N ALA A 97 -10.21 5.53 5.49
CA ALA A 97 -9.96 6.77 6.21
C ALA A 97 -11.25 7.34 6.83
N ASP A 98 -12.40 6.99 6.25
CA ASP A 98 -13.73 7.33 6.78
C ASP A 98 -14.78 6.31 6.33
N ASN A 99 -15.99 6.42 6.88
CA ASN A 99 -17.12 5.52 6.60
C ASN A 99 -18.10 6.13 5.59
N HIS A 100 -17.61 6.90 4.61
CA HIS A 100 -18.43 7.48 3.56
C HIS A 100 -18.13 6.89 2.20
N ARG A 101 -19.18 6.70 1.41
CA ARG A 101 -19.05 6.67 -0.04
C ARG A 101 -19.06 8.11 -0.55
N TRP A 102 -18.08 8.49 -1.33
CA TRP A 102 -17.86 9.84 -1.85
C TRP A 102 -18.48 10.02 -3.25
N LYS A 103 -18.81 11.25 -3.60
CA LYS A 103 -19.18 11.65 -4.97
C LYS A 103 -18.54 12.99 -5.30
N TYR A 104 -18.19 13.20 -6.56
CA TYR A 104 -17.67 14.48 -7.03
C TYR A 104 -18.80 15.26 -7.71
N VAL A 105 -19.16 16.41 -7.17
CA VAL A 105 -20.28 17.24 -7.65
C VAL A 105 -19.85 18.69 -7.62
N ASN A 106 -20.07 19.41 -8.73
CA ASN A 106 -19.75 20.84 -8.85
C ASN A 106 -18.30 21.20 -8.48
N GLY A 107 -17.34 20.33 -8.82
CA GLY A 107 -15.93 20.57 -8.53
C GLY A 107 -15.48 20.18 -7.12
N GLU A 108 -16.33 19.55 -6.31
CA GLU A 108 -16.01 19.19 -4.93
C GLU A 108 -16.33 17.73 -4.61
N TRP A 109 -15.48 17.13 -3.78
CA TRP A 109 -15.73 15.82 -3.17
C TRP A 109 -16.67 15.98 -1.97
N VAL A 110 -17.84 15.36 -2.05
CA VAL A 110 -18.85 15.39 -0.98
C VAL A 110 -19.26 13.96 -0.57
N PRO A 111 -19.59 13.72 0.71
CA PRO A 111 -20.20 12.47 1.13
C PRO A 111 -21.52 12.21 0.38
N GLY A 112 -21.71 10.99 -0.12
CA GLY A 112 -22.66 10.70 -1.20
C GLY A 112 -23.48 9.42 -1.08
N GLY A 113 -23.50 8.75 0.07
CA GLY A 113 -24.35 7.56 0.26
C GLY A 113 -23.95 6.72 1.48
N LYS A 114 -24.66 5.61 1.69
CA LYS A 114 -24.26 4.60 2.68
C LYS A 114 -22.94 3.95 2.22
N PRO A 115 -21.97 3.73 3.13
CA PRO A 115 -20.74 3.02 2.80
C PRO A 115 -21.05 1.62 2.27
N GLU A 116 -20.27 1.17 1.28
CA GLU A 116 -20.30 -0.23 0.88
C GLU A 116 -19.55 -1.06 1.92
N PRO A 117 -19.92 -2.34 2.14
CA PRO A 117 -19.14 -3.23 2.99
C PRO A 117 -17.67 -3.21 2.57
N GLN A 118 -16.77 -2.95 3.52
CA GLN A 118 -15.34 -2.96 3.23
C GLN A 118 -14.96 -4.32 2.64
N ALA A 119 -14.19 -4.29 1.56
CA ALA A 119 -13.63 -5.50 0.98
C ALA A 119 -12.73 -6.20 2.03
N PRO A 120 -12.57 -7.52 1.95
CA PRO A 120 -11.62 -8.24 2.79
C PRO A 120 -10.25 -7.56 2.73
N SER A 121 -9.65 -7.30 3.89
CA SER A 121 -8.31 -6.72 3.97
C SER A 121 -7.35 -7.63 3.20
N CYS A 122 -6.66 -7.08 2.21
CA CYS A 122 -5.63 -7.80 1.49
C CYS A 122 -4.32 -7.08 1.72
N VAL A 123 -3.33 -7.83 2.19
CA VAL A 123 -2.01 -7.29 2.49
C VAL A 123 -1.07 -7.55 1.33
N TYR A 124 -0.34 -6.53 0.90
CA TYR A 124 0.76 -6.64 -0.04
C TYR A 124 2.07 -6.86 0.72
N ILE A 125 2.76 -7.96 0.44
CA ILE A 125 4.09 -8.23 0.99
C ILE A 125 5.13 -7.61 0.05
N HIS A 126 6.00 -6.76 0.59
CA HIS A 126 7.11 -6.18 -0.18
C HIS A 126 7.99 -7.31 -0.74
N PRO A 127 8.37 -7.28 -2.03
CA PRO A 127 9.02 -8.41 -2.72
C PRO A 127 10.40 -8.79 -2.15
N ASP A 128 11.05 -7.85 -1.46
CA ASP A 128 12.33 -8.11 -0.79
C ASP A 128 12.17 -8.82 0.56
N SER A 129 10.94 -9.05 1.02
CA SER A 129 10.66 -9.71 2.30
C SER A 129 10.82 -11.23 2.23
N PRO A 130 11.33 -11.87 3.29
CA PRO A 130 11.98 -11.25 4.44
C PRO A 130 13.43 -10.84 4.13
N ASN A 131 13.93 -9.80 4.80
CA ASN A 131 15.32 -9.34 4.67
C ASN A 131 15.89 -8.79 5.98
N PHE A 132 17.21 -8.64 6.05
CA PHE A 132 17.89 -8.07 7.21
C PHE A 132 17.52 -6.60 7.45
N GLY A 133 17.50 -6.16 8.72
CA GLY A 133 17.30 -4.75 9.07
C GLY A 133 18.28 -3.82 8.34
N ALA A 134 19.54 -4.25 8.18
CA ALA A 134 20.55 -3.53 7.40
C ALA A 134 20.12 -3.29 5.95
N HIS A 135 19.44 -4.26 5.32
CA HIS A 135 18.92 -4.11 3.96
C HIS A 135 17.80 -3.07 3.89
N TRP A 136 16.88 -3.06 4.85
CA TRP A 136 15.75 -2.12 4.87
C TRP A 136 16.16 -0.68 5.18
N MET A 137 17.25 -0.49 5.94
CA MET A 137 17.74 0.84 6.32
C MET A 137 18.77 1.42 5.33
N LYS A 138 19.24 0.65 4.32
CA LYS A 138 20.30 1.12 3.40
C LYS A 138 19.83 2.19 2.39
N ALA A 139 18.54 2.19 2.08
CA ALA A 139 17.92 3.04 1.06
C ALA A 139 16.40 3.10 1.29
N PRO A 140 15.67 4.06 0.70
CA PRO A 140 14.22 4.12 0.83
C PRO A 140 13.53 2.83 0.38
N VAL A 141 12.61 2.32 1.20
CA VAL A 141 11.74 1.17 0.89
C VAL A 141 10.62 1.64 -0.03
N SER A 142 10.47 1.01 -1.19
CA SER A 142 9.59 1.49 -2.26
C SER A 142 8.51 0.47 -2.65
N PHE A 143 7.24 0.83 -2.46
CA PHE A 143 6.09 -0.02 -2.82
C PHE A 143 5.65 0.18 -4.28
N SER A 144 6.58 0.50 -5.19
CA SER A 144 6.30 0.84 -6.60
C SER A 144 5.60 -0.24 -7.44
N LYS A 145 5.64 -1.50 -6.98
CA LYS A 145 5.08 -2.64 -7.69
C LYS A 145 3.65 -2.99 -7.25
N VAL A 146 3.14 -2.39 -6.17
CA VAL A 146 1.77 -2.61 -5.71
C VAL A 146 0.78 -2.19 -6.81
N LYS A 147 -0.30 -2.96 -6.95
CA LYS A 147 -1.37 -2.70 -7.92
C LYS A 147 -2.71 -2.67 -7.21
N LEU A 148 -3.45 -1.59 -7.42
CA LEU A 148 -4.80 -1.39 -6.91
C LEU A 148 -5.84 -1.82 -7.95
N THR A 149 -6.77 -2.66 -7.54
CA THR A 149 -7.82 -3.24 -8.40
C THR A 149 -9.20 -3.02 -7.78
N ASN A 150 -10.25 -3.11 -8.60
CA ASN A 150 -11.65 -3.14 -8.16
C ASN A 150 -12.27 -4.54 -8.30
N LYS A 151 -11.44 -5.58 -8.49
CA LYS A 151 -11.86 -6.98 -8.64
C LYS A 151 -10.93 -7.92 -7.88
N LEU A 152 -11.52 -8.95 -7.25
CA LEU A 152 -10.78 -10.03 -6.61
C LEU A 152 -10.25 -10.98 -7.71
N ASN A 153 -8.93 -10.94 -7.95
CA ASN A 153 -8.31 -11.69 -9.05
C ASN A 153 -7.17 -12.63 -8.61
N GLY A 154 -6.95 -12.82 -7.31
CA GLY A 154 -5.98 -13.79 -6.77
C GLY A 154 -4.48 -13.52 -7.03
N GLY A 155 -4.10 -12.33 -7.54
CA GLY A 155 -2.75 -12.08 -8.09
C GLY A 155 -1.84 -11.14 -7.30
N GLY A 156 -1.90 -11.09 -5.97
CA GLY A 156 -1.10 -10.15 -5.16
C GLY A 156 -1.44 -8.67 -5.40
N GLN A 157 -2.65 -8.42 -5.92
CA GLN A 157 -3.22 -7.09 -6.11
C GLN A 157 -4.09 -6.75 -4.90
N ILE A 158 -4.17 -5.47 -4.55
CA ILE A 158 -5.02 -5.01 -3.45
C ILE A 158 -6.34 -4.51 -4.04
N MET A 159 -7.44 -5.13 -3.60
CA MET A 159 -8.78 -4.75 -3.99
C MET A 159 -9.26 -3.58 -3.12
N LEU A 160 -9.71 -2.51 -3.75
CA LEU A 160 -10.33 -1.37 -3.10
C LEU A 160 -11.70 -1.10 -3.73
N ASN A 161 -12.69 -0.79 -2.91
CA ASN A 161 -13.96 -0.27 -3.39
C ASN A 161 -13.75 1.15 -3.93
N SER A 162 -14.25 1.41 -5.14
CA SER A 162 -14.20 2.75 -5.72
C SER A 162 -15.09 3.72 -4.93
N LEU A 163 -14.78 5.01 -5.01
CA LEU A 163 -15.45 6.10 -4.33
C LEU A 163 -15.38 6.02 -2.79
N HIS A 164 -14.38 5.34 -2.27
CA HIS A 164 -14.07 5.30 -0.85
C HIS A 164 -12.67 5.87 -0.61
N LYS A 165 -12.49 6.50 0.55
CA LYS A 165 -11.22 7.10 0.95
C LYS A 165 -10.40 6.09 1.74
N TYR A 166 -9.12 5.97 1.38
CA TYR A 166 -8.19 5.04 2.00
C TYR A 166 -6.94 5.77 2.49
N GLU A 167 -6.33 5.19 3.52
CA GLU A 167 -5.01 5.55 4.00
C GLU A 167 -4.09 4.33 3.87
N PRO A 168 -2.98 4.44 3.12
CA PRO A 168 -1.93 3.43 3.12
C PRO A 168 -1.35 3.24 4.53
N ARG A 169 -1.18 1.98 4.94
CA ARG A 169 -0.56 1.63 6.22
C ARG A 169 0.50 0.56 6.03
N ILE A 170 1.71 0.86 6.50
CA ILE A 170 2.87 -0.01 6.40
C ILE A 170 3.03 -0.78 7.70
N HIS A 171 3.26 -2.09 7.59
CA HIS A 171 3.58 -2.96 8.71
C HIS A 171 5.02 -3.45 8.62
N ILE A 172 5.75 -3.38 9.73
CA ILE A 172 7.09 -3.95 9.88
C ILE A 172 7.01 -5.11 10.86
N VAL A 173 7.34 -6.30 10.40
CA VAL A 173 7.21 -7.55 11.16
C VAL A 173 8.57 -8.21 11.33
N ARG A 174 9.05 -8.36 12.57
CA ARG A 174 10.28 -9.10 12.86
C ARG A 174 10.05 -10.61 12.69
N VAL A 175 10.96 -11.28 11.99
CA VAL A 175 10.90 -12.70 11.64
C VAL A 175 11.92 -13.47 12.49
N GLY A 176 11.49 -14.61 13.07
CA GLY A 176 12.40 -15.59 13.65
C GLY A 176 12.83 -15.38 15.11
N GLY A 177 12.07 -14.61 15.90
CA GLY A 177 12.30 -14.44 17.35
C GLY A 177 11.19 -15.07 18.21
N PRO A 178 11.43 -15.27 19.51
CA PRO A 178 10.41 -15.74 20.46
C PRO A 178 9.29 -14.71 20.68
N GLN A 179 9.58 -13.42 20.43
CA GLN A 179 8.59 -12.35 20.38
C GLN A 179 8.42 -11.89 18.93
N ARG A 180 7.19 -11.98 18.41
CA ARG A 180 6.82 -11.37 17.13
C ARG A 180 6.47 -9.92 17.39
N MET A 181 7.28 -9.01 16.86
CA MET A 181 7.02 -7.58 16.92
C MET A 181 6.37 -7.13 15.62
N ILE A 182 5.24 -6.43 15.73
CA ILE A 182 4.54 -5.79 14.62
C ILE A 182 4.41 -4.31 14.95
N THR A 183 4.96 -3.44 14.11
CA THR A 183 4.71 -1.99 14.18
C THR A 183 4.00 -1.53 12.92
N SER A 184 3.07 -0.57 13.07
CA SER A 184 2.23 -0.07 11.99
C SER A 184 2.40 1.45 11.85
N HIS A 185 2.58 1.92 10.63
CA HIS A 185 2.88 3.32 10.32
C HIS A 185 1.96 3.82 9.22
N CYS A 186 1.27 4.92 9.46
CA CYS A 186 0.40 5.60 8.50
C CYS A 186 0.91 7.02 8.25
N PHE A 187 0.58 7.58 7.08
CA PHE A 187 0.91 8.94 6.71
C PHE A 187 -0.34 9.63 6.18
N PRO A 188 -0.99 10.52 6.97
CA PRO A 188 -2.26 11.14 6.58
C PRO A 188 -2.20 11.93 5.27
N GLU A 189 -1.04 12.43 4.87
CA GLU A 189 -0.79 13.06 3.57
C GLU A 189 -0.86 12.11 2.37
N THR A 190 -0.84 10.80 2.61
CA THR A 190 -0.95 9.78 1.56
C THR A 190 -2.39 9.29 1.34
N GLN A 191 -3.37 9.84 2.07
CA GLN A 191 -4.78 9.53 1.87
C GLN A 191 -5.25 9.85 0.44
N PHE A 192 -6.14 9.02 -0.10
CA PHE A 192 -6.71 9.20 -1.42
C PHE A 192 -8.11 8.58 -1.54
N ILE A 193 -8.87 9.01 -2.55
CA ILE A 193 -10.11 8.36 -2.96
C ILE A 193 -9.82 7.42 -4.14
N ALA A 194 -10.24 6.16 -4.03
CA ALA A 194 -10.09 5.19 -5.12
C ALA A 194 -11.12 5.49 -6.23
N VAL A 195 -10.71 5.67 -7.47
CA VAL A 195 -11.59 6.03 -8.59
C VAL A 195 -11.34 5.14 -9.80
N THR A 196 -12.35 4.92 -10.65
CA THR A 196 -12.14 4.21 -11.93
C THR A 196 -11.69 5.13 -13.06
N ALA A 197 -11.96 6.43 -12.90
CA ALA A 197 -11.51 7.53 -13.76
C ALA A 197 -11.35 8.78 -12.88
N TYR A 198 -10.39 9.65 -13.20
CA TYR A 198 -10.19 10.88 -12.44
C TYR A 198 -11.45 11.76 -12.48
N GLN A 199 -11.75 12.40 -11.35
CA GLN A 199 -12.90 13.30 -11.21
C GLN A 199 -12.43 14.76 -11.19
N ASN A 200 -11.39 15.06 -10.40
CA ASN A 200 -10.76 16.38 -10.38
C ASN A 200 -9.73 16.53 -11.52
N GLU A 201 -9.96 17.47 -12.43
CA GLU A 201 -9.04 17.76 -13.53
C GLU A 201 -7.69 18.32 -13.05
N GLU A 202 -7.65 19.02 -11.91
CA GLU A 202 -6.40 19.52 -11.32
C GLU A 202 -5.51 18.38 -10.83
N ILE A 203 -6.11 17.33 -10.25
CA ILE A 203 -5.40 16.08 -9.94
C ILE A 203 -4.85 15.48 -11.24
N THR A 204 -5.64 15.41 -12.30
CA THR A 204 -5.18 14.89 -13.60
C THR A 204 -3.98 15.67 -14.12
N ALA A 205 -4.03 17.01 -14.04
CA ALA A 205 -2.91 17.88 -14.43
C ALA A 205 -1.65 17.61 -13.59
N LEU A 206 -1.77 17.44 -12.26
CA LEU A 206 -0.64 17.05 -11.41
C LEU A 206 -0.08 15.67 -11.78
N LYS A 207 -0.94 14.67 -12.05
CA LYS A 207 -0.49 13.33 -12.47
C LYS A 207 0.28 13.43 -13.79
N ILE A 208 -0.22 14.19 -14.76
CA ILE A 208 0.44 14.40 -16.06
C ILE A 208 1.80 15.08 -15.86
N LYS A 209 1.85 16.14 -15.03
CA LYS A 209 3.07 16.92 -14.75
C LYS A 209 4.17 16.12 -14.07
N TYR A 210 3.83 15.33 -13.06
CA TYR A 210 4.83 14.71 -12.19
C TYR A 210 5.08 13.23 -12.49
N ASN A 211 4.17 12.52 -13.15
CA ASN A 211 4.36 11.11 -13.46
C ASN A 211 5.17 10.96 -14.77
N PRO A 212 6.39 10.40 -14.75
CA PRO A 212 7.20 10.25 -15.96
C PRO A 212 6.53 9.40 -17.04
N PHE A 213 5.61 8.50 -16.66
CA PHE A 213 4.86 7.65 -17.59
C PHE A 213 3.64 8.35 -18.22
N ALA A 214 3.35 9.59 -17.82
CA ALA A 214 2.29 10.42 -18.40
C ALA A 214 2.83 11.57 -19.27
N LYS A 215 4.14 11.62 -19.50
CA LYS A 215 4.81 12.69 -20.26
C LYS A 215 4.27 12.90 -21.67
N ALA A 216 3.84 11.84 -22.36
CA ALA A 216 3.25 11.96 -23.69
C ALA A 216 2.02 12.89 -23.76
N PHE A 217 1.36 13.18 -22.63
CA PHE A 217 0.25 14.13 -22.54
C PHE A 217 0.69 15.56 -22.21
N LEU A 218 1.93 15.77 -21.74
CA LEU A 218 2.52 17.11 -21.58
C LEU A 218 2.90 17.67 -22.95
N ASP A 219 3.60 16.88 -23.76
CA ASP A 219 4.12 17.28 -25.06
C ASP A 219 3.02 17.63 -26.09
N ALA A 220 1.77 17.23 -25.83
CA ALA A 220 0.61 17.52 -26.68
C ALA A 220 -0.14 18.81 -26.29
N LYS A 221 0.21 19.44 -25.16
CA LYS A 221 -0.38 20.70 -24.68
C LYS A 221 0.51 21.92 -24.93
N GLU A 222 1.76 21.71 -25.33
CA GLU A 222 2.69 22.73 -25.84
C GLU A 222 2.60 22.80 -27.38
#